data_AF-A0A3Q3LE45-F1
#
_entry.id   AF-A0A3Q3LE45-F1
#
_cell.length_a   1.000
_cell.length_b   1.000
_cell.length_c   1.000
_cell.angle_alpha   90.00
_cell.angle_beta   90.00
_cell.angle_gamma   90.00
#
_symmetry.space_group_name_H-M   'P 1'
#
loop_
_entity.id
_entity.type
_entity.pdbx_description
1 polymer ?
#
loop_
_entity_poly.entity_id
_entity_poly.type
_entity_poly.pdbx_seq_one_letter_code
_entity_poly.pdbx_strand_id
1 'polypeptide(L)'
;MGKMERELQWWKGQLAADIHQSLRIKELKLPVYRAHSPQIGMRRYFADLLAILSNRYQLCPTARHLAVYLLDLFMDHYDVAIKQLYVIALSCLLLASKFEEKEDRVPKLEQLNSLGFMCSLNLVLNKRDLIKMELLLLETFGWNLCMPTPAHFIDYYLHASVQEGDLYNGWPLSSLSKTKAFMDKYTHYFLEVSLQDHAFLSFRPSQVAAACVAASRICLQISPSWTTTLHLLTGYSWDHLTQCIELMLLAHDNDVKEANKTKSTPPHRPSSLQSQPQTSHLSPVSVIQRPVSSSTSSTPQLLFQPDGFPQLSQHSPSLSQLQALSDSQALGPVVNMSQDFLQSHRMSLLTGAPSMTPAAGFPSYPSLTSGLQPGARALPLQGPISVQMALAGEPRHCLSMAYSGGYLGAHHTFTAGCFER
;
A
#
# COMPACT_ATOMS: atom_id res chain seq x y z
N MET A 1 26.79 -29.94 -0.92
CA MET A 1 26.18 -29.21 0.22
C MET A 1 26.44 -27.69 0.17
N GLY A 2 27.63 -27.19 -0.19
CA GLY A 2 27.93 -25.74 -0.13
C GLY A 2 27.41 -24.82 -1.25
N LYS A 3 26.65 -25.30 -2.25
CA LYS A 3 26.02 -24.45 -3.28
C LYS A 3 24.64 -23.91 -2.84
N MET A 4 23.88 -24.73 -2.11
CA MET A 4 22.54 -24.39 -1.61
C MET A 4 22.59 -23.40 -0.44
N GLU A 5 23.66 -23.40 0.36
CA GLU A 5 23.89 -22.43 1.44
C GLU A 5 24.14 -21.00 0.94
N ARG A 6 24.69 -20.82 -0.26
CA ARG A 6 24.88 -19.48 -0.85
C ARG A 6 23.59 -18.87 -1.36
N GLU A 7 22.65 -19.70 -1.83
CA GLU A 7 21.31 -19.26 -2.22
C GLU A 7 20.46 -18.86 -0.99
N LEU A 8 20.71 -19.48 0.17
CA LEU A 8 20.01 -19.19 1.42
C LEU A 8 20.37 -17.84 2.06
N GLN A 9 21.44 -17.16 1.62
CA GLN A 9 21.89 -15.89 2.19
C GLN A 9 22.20 -14.85 1.10
N TRP A 10 21.29 -14.70 0.14
CA TRP A 10 21.43 -13.79 -1.00
C TRP A 10 21.86 -12.36 -0.59
N TRP A 11 21.43 -11.91 0.59
CA TRP A 11 21.72 -10.60 1.17
C TRP A 11 23.19 -10.37 1.57
N LYS A 12 24.01 -11.42 1.66
CA LYS A 12 25.45 -11.29 2.00
C LYS A 12 26.35 -10.97 0.80
N GLY A 13 25.83 -11.08 -0.43
CA GLY A 13 26.61 -10.81 -1.62
C GLY A 13 26.82 -9.32 -1.88
N GLN A 14 27.94 -8.96 -2.52
CA GLN A 14 28.20 -7.58 -2.98
C GLN A 14 27.05 -7.05 -3.85
N LEU A 15 26.45 -7.91 -4.67
CA LEU A 15 25.31 -7.57 -5.50
C LEU A 15 24.12 -7.03 -4.70
N ALA A 16 23.82 -7.59 -3.51
CA ALA A 16 22.72 -7.11 -2.69
C ALA A 16 22.97 -5.70 -2.15
N ALA A 17 24.22 -5.42 -1.74
CA ALA A 17 24.64 -4.08 -1.33
C ALA A 17 24.63 -3.09 -2.51
N ASP A 18 25.05 -3.51 -3.71
CA ASP A 18 25.01 -2.69 -4.92
C ASP A 18 23.57 -2.37 -5.35
N ILE A 19 22.67 -3.35 -5.27
CA ILE A 19 21.22 -3.15 -5.51
C ILE A 19 20.66 -2.16 -4.49
N HIS A 20 20.93 -2.36 -3.20
CA HIS A 20 20.50 -1.45 -2.15
C HIS A 20 20.98 -0.02 -2.41
N GLN A 21 22.28 0.16 -2.68
CA GLN A 21 22.86 1.46 -2.98
C GLN A 21 22.25 2.09 -4.25
N SER A 22 22.00 1.30 -5.29
CA SER A 22 21.33 1.77 -6.51
C SER A 22 19.90 2.26 -6.23
N LEU A 23 19.12 1.52 -5.43
CA LEU A 23 17.79 1.94 -5.00
C LEU A 23 17.85 3.22 -4.15
N ARG A 24 18.83 3.34 -3.24
CA ARG A 24 19.08 4.54 -2.43
C ARG A 24 19.44 5.76 -3.28
N ILE A 25 20.16 5.60 -4.38
CA ILE A 25 20.46 6.70 -5.31
C ILE A 25 19.20 7.07 -6.11
N LYS A 26 18.41 6.07 -6.53
CA LYS A 26 17.17 6.29 -7.30
C LYS A 26 16.10 6.99 -6.49
N GLU A 27 15.93 6.66 -5.20
CA GLU A 27 14.90 7.31 -4.36
C GLU A 27 15.11 8.83 -4.23
N LEU A 28 16.35 9.33 -4.38
CA LEU A 28 16.65 10.76 -4.35
C LEU A 28 16.13 11.52 -5.58
N LYS A 29 15.78 10.80 -6.66
CA LYS A 29 15.30 11.34 -7.93
C LYS A 29 13.81 11.11 -8.14
N LEU A 30 13.10 10.62 -7.11
CA LEU A 30 11.67 10.38 -7.20
C LEU A 30 10.89 11.68 -7.43
N PRO A 31 9.78 11.64 -8.20
CA PRO A 31 8.90 12.78 -8.36
C PRO A 31 8.41 13.31 -7.01
N VAL A 32 8.36 14.64 -6.89
CA VAL A 32 7.84 15.30 -5.68
C VAL A 32 6.32 15.20 -5.67
N TYR A 33 5.79 14.51 -4.68
CA TYR A 33 4.36 14.46 -4.41
C TYR A 33 3.94 15.65 -3.55
N ARG A 34 2.93 16.41 -3.99
CA ARG A 34 2.50 17.64 -3.33
C ARG A 34 1.19 17.50 -2.55
N ALA A 35 0.42 16.44 -2.78
CA ALA A 35 -0.89 16.22 -2.15
C ALA A 35 -1.92 17.35 -2.40
N HIS A 36 -1.92 17.97 -3.59
CA HIS A 36 -2.85 19.06 -3.95
C HIS A 36 -4.01 18.59 -4.85
N SER A 37 -4.08 17.29 -5.13
CA SER A 37 -5.14 16.66 -5.91
C SER A 37 -6.54 17.01 -5.38
N PRO A 38 -7.50 17.46 -6.22
CA PRO A 38 -8.89 17.62 -5.80
C PRO A 38 -9.55 16.28 -5.40
N GLN A 39 -8.99 15.15 -5.81
CA GLN A 39 -9.46 13.80 -5.52
C GLN A 39 -8.78 13.18 -4.29
N ILE A 40 -7.96 13.94 -3.55
CA ILE A 40 -7.19 13.42 -2.41
C ILE A 40 -8.08 12.73 -1.35
N GLY A 41 -9.31 13.19 -1.16
CA GLY A 41 -10.28 12.58 -0.23
C GLY A 41 -10.70 11.16 -0.62
N MET A 42 -10.52 10.75 -1.88
CA MET A 42 -10.81 9.41 -2.37
C MET A 42 -9.58 8.49 -2.35
N ARG A 43 -8.39 9.03 -2.08
CA ARG A 43 -7.12 8.31 -2.22
C ARG A 43 -7.07 7.06 -1.35
N ARG A 44 -7.53 7.13 -0.09
CA ARG A 44 -7.58 5.96 0.81
C ARG A 44 -8.45 4.83 0.23
N TYR A 45 -9.62 5.16 -0.30
CA TYR A 45 -10.51 4.18 -0.94
C TYR A 45 -9.81 3.46 -2.10
N PHE A 46 -9.10 4.19 -2.96
CA PHE A 46 -8.41 3.57 -4.09
C PHE A 46 -7.16 2.78 -3.66
N ALA A 47 -6.43 3.23 -2.64
CA ALA A 47 -5.34 2.45 -2.06
C ALA A 47 -5.85 1.11 -1.51
N ASP A 48 -6.97 1.12 -0.77
CA ASP A 48 -7.63 -0.09 -0.26
C ASP A 48 -8.12 -0.99 -1.40
N LEU A 49 -8.75 -0.41 -2.43
CA LEU A 49 -9.18 -1.15 -3.62
C LEU A 49 -8.00 -1.86 -4.30
N LEU A 50 -6.88 -1.16 -4.50
CA LEU A 50 -5.68 -1.72 -5.11
C LEU A 50 -5.05 -2.80 -4.23
N ALA A 51 -5.05 -2.64 -2.91
CA ALA A 51 -4.59 -3.65 -1.97
C ALA A 51 -5.46 -4.93 -2.03
N ILE A 52 -6.79 -4.78 -2.03
CA ILE A 52 -7.75 -5.90 -2.17
C ILE A 52 -7.53 -6.65 -3.49
N LEU A 53 -7.39 -5.93 -4.60
CA LEU A 53 -7.17 -6.54 -5.91
C LEU A 53 -5.81 -7.22 -5.99
N SER A 54 -4.76 -6.57 -5.49
CA SER A 54 -3.43 -7.15 -5.39
C SER A 54 -3.46 -8.46 -4.60
N ASN A 55 -4.15 -8.51 -3.46
CA ASN A 55 -4.31 -9.74 -2.67
C ASN A 55 -5.11 -10.82 -3.42
N ARG A 56 -6.20 -10.44 -4.10
CA ARG A 56 -7.01 -11.36 -4.92
C ARG A 56 -6.20 -12.03 -6.02
N TYR A 57 -5.31 -11.27 -6.67
CA TYR A 57 -4.43 -11.77 -7.72
C TYR A 57 -3.06 -12.26 -7.21
N GLN A 58 -2.85 -12.26 -5.89
CA GLN A 58 -1.60 -12.70 -5.24
C GLN A 58 -0.35 -11.98 -5.80
N LEU A 59 -0.49 -10.69 -6.09
CA LEU A 59 0.62 -9.86 -6.55
C LEU A 59 1.57 -9.54 -5.39
N CYS A 60 2.85 -9.38 -5.71
CA CYS A 60 3.90 -9.04 -4.76
C CYS A 60 3.69 -7.64 -4.17
N PRO A 61 4.26 -7.38 -2.97
CA PRO A 61 4.19 -6.06 -2.34
C PRO A 61 4.77 -4.94 -3.21
N THR A 62 5.82 -5.19 -4.01
CA THR A 62 6.43 -4.16 -4.89
C THR A 62 5.46 -3.71 -5.97
N ALA A 63 4.75 -4.62 -6.63
CA ALA A 63 3.69 -4.31 -7.60
C ALA A 63 2.57 -3.47 -6.97
N ARG A 64 2.11 -3.86 -5.77
CA ARG A 64 1.06 -3.12 -5.03
C ARG A 64 1.49 -1.69 -4.72
N HIS A 65 2.69 -1.53 -4.15
CA HIS A 65 3.20 -0.22 -3.77
C HIS A 65 3.44 0.66 -4.98
N LEU A 66 3.99 0.10 -6.06
CA LEU A 66 4.20 0.82 -7.29
C LEU A 66 2.86 1.26 -7.89
N ALA A 67 1.83 0.41 -7.92
CA ALA A 67 0.50 0.76 -8.41
C ALA A 67 -0.11 1.96 -7.65
N VAL A 68 -0.04 1.94 -6.32
CA VAL A 68 -0.54 3.06 -5.49
C VAL A 68 0.28 4.32 -5.72
N TYR A 69 1.61 4.20 -5.81
CA TYR A 69 2.49 5.34 -6.05
C TYR A 69 2.25 6.00 -7.42
N LEU A 70 2.08 5.19 -8.48
CA LEU A 70 1.70 5.69 -9.81
C LEU A 70 0.36 6.41 -9.77
N LEU A 71 -0.63 5.87 -9.06
CA LEU A 71 -1.93 6.49 -8.90
C LEU A 71 -1.83 7.83 -8.15
N ASP A 72 -1.09 7.88 -7.05
CA ASP A 72 -0.88 9.09 -6.25
C ASP A 72 -0.26 10.21 -7.10
N LEU A 73 0.81 9.91 -7.84
CA LEU A 73 1.45 10.88 -8.72
C LEU A 73 0.51 11.34 -9.84
N PHE A 74 -0.25 10.43 -10.45
CA PHE A 74 -1.19 10.79 -11.50
C PHE A 74 -2.29 11.72 -10.97
N MET A 75 -2.88 11.42 -9.81
CA MET A 75 -3.90 12.26 -9.18
C MET A 75 -3.36 13.65 -8.79
N ASP A 76 -2.08 13.77 -8.42
CA ASP A 76 -1.46 15.05 -8.05
C ASP A 76 -1.23 15.96 -9.28
N HIS A 77 -1.18 15.38 -10.48
CA HIS A 77 -0.97 16.12 -11.73
C HIS A 77 -2.26 16.40 -12.51
N TYR A 78 -3.32 15.63 -12.31
CA TYR A 78 -4.54 15.70 -13.13
C TYR A 78 -5.82 15.77 -12.30
N ASP A 79 -6.76 16.62 -12.75
CA ASP A 79 -8.16 16.56 -12.32
C ASP A 79 -8.91 15.51 -13.15
N VAL A 80 -9.57 14.57 -12.47
CA VAL A 80 -10.04 13.29 -13.01
C VAL A 80 -11.40 12.98 -12.42
N ALA A 81 -12.37 12.74 -13.30
CA ALA A 81 -13.69 12.29 -12.90
C ALA A 81 -13.64 10.89 -12.24
N ILE A 82 -14.49 10.68 -11.23
CA ILE A 82 -14.53 9.45 -10.42
C ILE A 82 -14.55 8.16 -11.26
N LYS A 83 -15.42 8.08 -12.27
CA LYS A 83 -15.51 6.89 -13.14
C LYS A 83 -14.19 6.61 -13.87
N GLN A 84 -13.50 7.66 -14.31
CA GLN A 84 -12.22 7.55 -14.98
C GLN A 84 -11.11 7.13 -14.01
N LEU A 85 -11.22 7.53 -12.74
CA LEU A 85 -10.26 7.19 -11.69
C LEU A 85 -10.20 5.68 -11.42
N TYR A 86 -11.32 4.94 -11.51
CA TYR A 86 -11.32 3.47 -11.47
C TYR A 86 -10.51 2.86 -12.60
N VAL A 87 -10.67 3.36 -13.83
CA VAL A 87 -9.93 2.87 -14.99
C VAL A 87 -8.43 3.16 -14.83
N ILE A 88 -8.08 4.35 -14.35
CA ILE A 88 -6.69 4.73 -14.06
C ILE A 88 -6.10 3.83 -12.98
N ALA A 89 -6.79 3.63 -11.86
CA ALA A 89 -6.32 2.75 -10.79
C ALA A 89 -6.05 1.32 -11.28
N LEU A 90 -6.99 0.73 -12.04
CA LEU A 90 -6.79 -0.59 -12.64
C LEU A 90 -5.63 -0.62 -13.65
N SER A 91 -5.42 0.47 -14.39
CA SER A 91 -4.29 0.60 -15.33
C SER A 91 -2.95 0.74 -14.60
N CYS A 92 -2.89 1.49 -13.50
CA CYS A 92 -1.71 1.55 -12.63
C CYS A 92 -1.37 0.18 -12.06
N LEU A 93 -2.38 -0.59 -11.63
CA LEU A 93 -2.18 -1.96 -11.15
C LEU A 93 -1.61 -2.87 -12.23
N LEU A 94 -2.14 -2.80 -13.45
CA LEU A 94 -1.66 -3.59 -14.58
C LEU A 94 -0.23 -3.22 -14.98
N LEU A 95 0.09 -1.93 -15.08
CA LEU A 95 1.44 -1.47 -15.40
C LEU A 95 2.45 -1.92 -14.34
N ALA A 96 2.12 -1.72 -13.07
CA ALA A 96 2.97 -2.17 -11.97
C ALA A 96 3.13 -3.69 -11.95
N SER A 97 2.05 -4.45 -12.23
CA SER A 97 2.13 -5.91 -12.36
C SER A 97 3.04 -6.31 -13.52
N LYS A 98 2.85 -5.75 -14.72
CA LYS A 98 3.71 -6.06 -15.87
C LYS A 98 5.19 -5.74 -15.63
N PHE A 99 5.48 -4.77 -14.75
CA PHE A 99 6.83 -4.36 -14.42
C PHE A 99 7.48 -5.23 -13.34
N GLU A 100 6.75 -5.56 -12.28
CA GLU A 100 7.27 -6.26 -11.09
C GLU A 100 7.04 -7.77 -11.11
N GLU A 101 6.06 -8.24 -11.91
CA GLU A 101 5.60 -9.61 -11.89
C GLU A 101 6.03 -10.46 -13.07
N LYS A 102 6.02 -11.77 -12.85
CA LYS A 102 6.04 -12.73 -13.95
C LYS A 102 4.73 -12.64 -14.73
N GLU A 103 4.82 -12.88 -16.04
CA GLU A 103 3.70 -12.73 -16.98
C GLU A 103 2.45 -13.54 -16.57
N ASP A 104 2.62 -14.71 -15.96
CA ASP A 104 1.54 -15.58 -15.51
C ASP A 104 0.74 -15.03 -14.31
N ARG A 105 1.33 -14.11 -13.54
CA ARG A 105 0.67 -13.44 -12.40
C ARG A 105 -0.01 -12.13 -12.80
N VAL A 106 0.24 -11.60 -13.99
CA VAL A 106 -0.37 -10.33 -14.45
C VAL A 106 -1.87 -10.54 -14.69
N PRO A 107 -2.76 -9.75 -14.07
CA PRO A 107 -4.20 -9.87 -14.27
C PRO A 107 -4.60 -9.66 -15.73
N LYS A 108 -5.47 -10.53 -16.26
CA LYS A 108 -6.00 -10.42 -17.62
C LYS A 108 -7.24 -9.51 -17.67
N LEU A 109 -7.51 -8.95 -18.85
CA LEU A 109 -8.65 -8.05 -19.06
C LEU A 109 -9.99 -8.68 -18.66
N GLU A 110 -10.18 -9.95 -19.00
CA GLU A 110 -11.40 -10.70 -18.68
C GLU A 110 -11.57 -10.85 -17.16
N GLN A 111 -10.46 -11.06 -16.44
CA GLN A 111 -10.47 -11.15 -14.98
C GLN A 111 -10.81 -9.81 -14.34
N LEU A 112 -10.32 -8.69 -14.89
CA LEU A 112 -10.66 -7.35 -14.40
C LEU A 112 -12.13 -7.02 -14.63
N ASN A 113 -12.67 -7.33 -15.81
CA ASN A 113 -14.09 -7.13 -16.11
C ASN A 113 -15.01 -8.04 -15.28
N SER A 114 -14.50 -9.15 -14.72
CA SER A 114 -15.26 -10.04 -13.82
C SER A 114 -15.38 -9.53 -12.38
N LEU A 115 -14.75 -8.40 -12.03
CA LEU A 115 -14.78 -7.84 -10.68
C LEU A 115 -16.19 -7.32 -10.35
N GLY A 116 -16.74 -7.70 -9.19
CA GLY A 116 -18.14 -7.39 -8.84
C GLY A 116 -18.49 -5.89 -8.88
N PHE A 117 -17.55 -5.02 -8.48
CA PHE A 117 -17.78 -3.57 -8.53
C PHE A 117 -17.88 -3.01 -9.96
N MET A 118 -17.31 -3.69 -10.96
CA MET A 118 -17.43 -3.27 -12.37
C MET A 118 -18.89 -3.26 -12.80
N CYS A 119 -19.63 -4.33 -12.45
CA CYS A 119 -21.06 -4.42 -12.69
C CYS A 119 -21.82 -3.33 -11.93
N SER A 120 -21.54 -3.13 -10.65
CA SER A 120 -22.22 -2.11 -9.82
C SER A 120 -22.02 -0.68 -10.35
N LEU A 121 -20.84 -0.39 -10.91
CA LEU A 121 -20.51 0.92 -11.48
C LEU A 121 -20.94 1.08 -12.95
N ASN A 122 -21.49 0.04 -13.56
CA ASN A 122 -21.72 -0.05 -15.02
C ASN A 122 -20.44 0.29 -15.81
N LEU A 123 -19.30 -0.22 -15.35
CA LEU A 123 -17.99 -0.01 -15.95
C LEU A 123 -17.57 -1.26 -16.72
N VAL A 124 -17.11 -1.08 -17.96
CA VAL A 124 -16.55 -2.16 -18.80
C VAL A 124 -15.25 -1.66 -19.40
N LEU A 125 -14.17 -2.41 -19.17
CA LEU A 125 -12.87 -2.14 -19.79
C LEU A 125 -12.82 -2.79 -21.17
N ASN A 126 -12.64 -1.97 -22.19
CA ASN A 126 -12.33 -2.44 -23.53
C ASN A 126 -10.83 -2.43 -23.74
N LYS A 127 -10.30 -3.45 -24.45
CA LYS A 127 -8.86 -3.59 -24.74
C LYS A 127 -8.25 -2.30 -25.29
N ARG A 128 -8.92 -1.65 -26.24
CA ARG A 128 -8.44 -0.42 -26.90
C ARG A 128 -8.28 0.73 -25.90
N ASP A 129 -9.26 0.94 -25.05
CA ASP A 129 -9.27 2.09 -24.14
C ASP A 129 -8.33 1.85 -22.95
N LEU A 130 -8.19 0.60 -22.53
CA LEU A 130 -7.18 0.20 -21.55
C LEU A 130 -5.75 0.43 -22.06
N ILE A 131 -5.44 0.00 -23.29
CA ILE A 131 -4.11 0.26 -23.89
C ILE A 131 -3.83 1.76 -23.99
N LYS A 132 -4.81 2.57 -24.37
CA LYS A 132 -4.66 4.03 -24.40
C LYS A 132 -4.35 4.60 -23.02
N MET A 133 -5.00 4.10 -21.98
CA MET A 133 -4.74 4.52 -20.61
C MET A 133 -3.34 4.11 -20.13
N GLU A 134 -2.91 2.89 -20.43
CA GLU A 134 -1.55 2.43 -20.13
C GLU A 134 -0.49 3.29 -20.84
N LEU A 135 -0.70 3.63 -22.11
CA LEU A 135 0.20 4.52 -22.86
C LEU A 135 0.23 5.92 -22.26
N LEU A 136 -0.92 6.50 -21.91
CA LEU A 136 -0.99 7.80 -21.25
C LEU A 136 -0.21 7.82 -19.93
N LEU A 137 -0.35 6.77 -19.11
CA LEU A 137 0.39 6.63 -17.86
C LEU A 137 1.90 6.53 -18.13
N LEU A 138 2.32 5.69 -19.07
CA LEU A 138 3.72 5.57 -19.45
C LEU A 138 4.32 6.90 -19.94
N GLU A 139 3.59 7.63 -20.79
CA GLU A 139 4.00 8.96 -21.24
C GLU A 139 4.10 9.96 -20.08
N THR A 140 3.15 9.93 -19.16
CA THR A 140 3.14 10.78 -17.96
C THR A 140 4.42 10.59 -17.13
N PHE A 141 4.90 9.35 -16.99
CA PHE A 141 6.10 9.02 -16.22
C PHE A 141 7.38 8.99 -17.07
N GLY A 142 7.33 9.46 -18.32
CA GLY A 142 8.49 9.43 -19.22
C GLY A 142 9.05 8.02 -19.42
N TRP A 143 8.18 7.02 -19.43
CA TRP A 143 8.49 5.59 -19.52
C TRP A 143 9.36 5.04 -18.37
N ASN A 144 9.56 5.81 -17.30
CA ASN A 144 10.34 5.40 -16.15
C ASN A 144 9.44 4.84 -15.03
N LEU A 145 9.21 3.53 -15.05
CA LEU A 145 8.52 2.83 -13.95
C LEU A 145 9.47 2.34 -12.85
N CYS A 146 10.78 2.54 -13.00
CA CYS A 146 11.79 2.09 -12.05
C CYS A 146 11.87 3.04 -10.83
N MET A 147 10.76 3.16 -10.12
CA MET A 147 10.55 4.06 -8.99
C MET A 147 10.55 3.25 -7.70
N PRO A 148 11.64 3.29 -6.90
CA PRO A 148 11.73 2.48 -5.69
C PRO A 148 10.65 2.88 -4.69
N THR A 149 10.00 1.88 -4.12
CA THR A 149 8.99 2.00 -3.07
C THR A 149 9.49 1.34 -1.78
N PRO A 150 8.87 1.58 -0.61
CA PRO A 150 9.32 0.95 0.64
C PRO A 150 9.44 -0.58 0.53
N ALA A 151 8.52 -1.22 -0.20
CA ALA A 151 8.52 -2.66 -0.44
C ALA A 151 9.82 -3.19 -1.08
N HIS A 152 10.54 -2.38 -1.85
CA HIS A 152 11.81 -2.80 -2.47
C HIS A 152 12.96 -2.94 -1.46
N PHE A 153 12.83 -2.34 -0.27
CA PHE A 153 13.88 -2.34 0.76
C PHE A 153 13.61 -3.34 1.89
N ILE A 154 12.35 -3.74 2.09
CA ILE A 154 11.89 -4.49 3.27
C ILE A 154 12.63 -5.81 3.45
N ASP A 155 12.73 -6.63 2.41
CA ASP A 155 13.39 -7.94 2.50
C ASP A 155 14.86 -7.80 2.92
N TYR A 156 15.56 -6.83 2.34
CA TYR A 156 16.97 -6.56 2.68
C TYR A 156 17.15 -6.16 4.14
N TYR A 157 16.23 -5.35 4.69
CA TYR A 157 16.29 -4.90 6.08
C TYR A 157 15.83 -5.97 7.07
N LEU A 158 14.85 -6.79 6.68
CA LEU A 158 14.34 -7.91 7.48
C LEU A 158 15.45 -8.90 7.84
N HIS A 159 16.44 -9.10 6.98
CA HIS A 159 17.56 -10.00 7.28
C HIS A 159 18.40 -9.57 8.49
N ALA A 160 18.49 -8.28 8.76
CA ALA A 160 19.18 -7.72 9.94
C ALA A 160 18.24 -7.36 11.10
N SER A 161 16.94 -7.65 10.95
CA SER A 161 15.89 -7.18 11.86
C SER A 161 15.81 -7.90 13.20
N VAL A 162 16.43 -9.07 13.37
CA VAL A 162 16.51 -9.82 14.63
C VAL A 162 17.85 -10.51 14.76
N GLN A 163 18.47 -10.38 15.93
CA GLN A 163 19.77 -10.96 16.28
C GLN A 163 19.68 -11.84 17.53
N GLU A 164 20.65 -12.73 17.72
CA GLU A 164 20.70 -13.63 18.88
C GLU A 164 20.84 -12.88 20.21
N GLY A 165 21.46 -11.70 20.21
CA GLY A 165 21.61 -10.84 21.39
C GLY A 165 20.42 -9.93 21.70
N ASP A 166 19.36 -9.97 20.90
CA ASP A 166 18.16 -9.18 21.17
C ASP A 166 17.42 -9.72 22.42
N LEU A 167 16.69 -8.83 23.09
CA LEU A 167 15.89 -9.16 24.28
C LEU A 167 14.40 -8.95 23.99
N TYR A 168 13.56 -9.88 24.44
CA TYR A 168 12.10 -9.74 24.50
C TYR A 168 11.69 -9.37 25.93
N ASN A 169 11.08 -8.20 26.13
CA ASN A 169 10.73 -7.69 27.46
C ASN A 169 11.90 -7.72 28.48
N GLY A 170 13.11 -7.43 28.00
CA GLY A 170 14.33 -7.47 28.82
C GLY A 170 14.90 -8.87 29.08
N TRP A 171 14.25 -9.93 28.60
CA TRP A 171 14.72 -11.31 28.72
C TRP A 171 15.29 -11.84 27.39
N PRO A 172 16.21 -12.82 27.42
CA PRO A 172 16.72 -13.45 26.20
C PRO A 172 15.60 -14.02 25.32
N LEU A 173 15.75 -13.90 24.00
CA LEU A 173 14.78 -14.46 23.06
C LEU A 173 14.64 -15.98 23.23
N SER A 174 13.41 -16.45 23.45
CA SER A 174 13.13 -17.88 23.59
C SER A 174 13.32 -18.67 22.29
N SER A 175 13.15 -18.01 21.13
CA SER A 175 13.30 -18.65 19.81
C SER A 175 13.52 -17.62 18.70
N LEU A 176 14.73 -17.60 18.14
CA LEU A 176 15.10 -16.68 17.06
C LEU A 176 14.22 -16.87 15.80
N SER A 177 13.94 -18.12 15.42
CA SER A 177 13.15 -18.43 14.23
C SER A 177 11.69 -17.96 14.36
N LYS A 178 11.08 -18.15 15.53
CA LYS A 178 9.72 -17.65 15.80
C LYS A 178 9.69 -16.12 15.79
N THR A 179 10.64 -15.47 16.46
CA THR A 179 10.73 -14.01 16.49
C THR A 179 10.89 -13.43 15.08
N LYS A 180 11.73 -14.04 14.23
CA LYS A 180 11.86 -13.66 12.82
C LYS A 180 10.55 -13.79 12.04
N ALA A 181 9.78 -14.86 12.28
CA ALA A 181 8.48 -15.04 11.63
C ALA A 181 7.44 -14.00 12.08
N PHE A 182 7.45 -13.57 13.34
CA PHE A 182 6.59 -12.47 13.80
C PHE A 182 7.05 -11.13 13.25
N MET A 183 8.36 -10.88 13.23
CA MET A 183 8.94 -9.67 12.64
C MET A 183 8.59 -9.51 11.17
N ASP A 184 8.66 -10.58 10.39
CA ASP A 184 8.24 -10.61 8.99
C ASP A 184 6.78 -10.15 8.84
N LYS A 185 5.86 -10.73 9.62
CA LYS A 185 4.43 -10.39 9.57
C LYS A 185 4.14 -8.95 10.01
N TYR A 186 4.74 -8.49 11.11
CA TYR A 186 4.55 -7.12 11.59
C TYR A 186 5.15 -6.08 10.63
N THR A 187 6.30 -6.40 10.03
CA THR A 187 6.97 -5.50 9.08
C THR A 187 6.12 -5.34 7.82
N HIS A 188 5.56 -6.44 7.30
CA HIS A 188 4.62 -6.40 6.19
C HIS A 188 3.29 -5.72 6.56
N TYR A 189 2.81 -5.88 7.79
CA TYR A 189 1.66 -5.10 8.27
C TYR A 189 1.92 -3.60 8.23
N PHE A 190 3.03 -3.13 8.79
CA PHE A 190 3.38 -1.71 8.76
C PHE A 190 3.66 -1.19 7.35
N LEU A 191 4.17 -2.07 6.47
CA LEU A 191 4.30 -1.77 5.07
C LEU A 191 2.92 -1.48 4.43
N GLU A 192 1.90 -2.28 4.71
CA GLU A 192 0.52 -1.99 4.27
C GLU A 192 -0.07 -0.73 4.94
N VAL A 193 0.21 -0.48 6.22
CA VAL A 193 -0.19 0.77 6.89
C VAL A 193 0.40 1.98 6.17
N SER A 194 1.65 1.90 5.71
CA SER A 194 2.30 2.99 4.98
C SER A 194 1.60 3.35 3.67
N LEU A 195 0.86 2.40 3.07
CA LEU A 195 0.07 2.65 1.88
C LEU A 195 -1.27 3.34 2.15
N GLN A 196 -1.75 3.41 3.40
CA GLN A 196 -3.08 3.93 3.67
C GLN A 196 -3.12 5.46 3.80
N ASP A 197 -2.00 6.08 4.17
CA ASP A 197 -1.88 7.53 4.37
C ASP A 197 -0.78 8.12 3.46
N HIS A 198 -1.12 9.14 2.69
CA HIS A 198 -0.16 9.80 1.82
C HIS A 198 0.91 10.59 2.60
N ALA A 199 0.76 10.80 3.91
CA ALA A 199 1.78 11.40 4.76
C ALA A 199 3.11 10.66 4.67
N PHE A 200 3.09 9.34 4.43
CA PHE A 200 4.31 8.54 4.27
C PHE A 200 5.12 8.90 3.01
N LEU A 201 4.51 9.54 2.01
CA LEU A 201 5.21 10.04 0.81
C LEU A 201 6.12 11.25 1.10
N SER A 202 6.02 11.85 2.29
CA SER A 202 6.96 12.89 2.73
C SER A 202 8.32 12.34 3.16
N PHE A 203 8.44 11.03 3.37
CA PHE A 203 9.68 10.35 3.73
C PHE A 203 10.27 9.62 2.52
N ARG A 204 11.56 9.32 2.59
CA ARG A 204 12.18 8.45 1.58
C ARG A 204 11.65 7.03 1.70
N PRO A 205 11.42 6.31 0.59
CA PRO A 205 11.03 4.90 0.61
C PRO A 205 11.86 4.02 1.54
N SER A 206 13.19 4.18 1.53
CA SER A 206 14.08 3.44 2.42
C SER A 206 13.92 3.81 3.90
N GLN A 207 13.52 5.04 4.20
CA GLN A 207 13.26 5.51 5.56
C GLN A 207 11.95 4.93 6.09
N VAL A 208 10.90 4.87 5.25
CA VAL A 208 9.64 4.20 5.56
C VAL A 208 9.89 2.71 5.82
N ALA A 209 10.65 2.03 4.97
CA ALA A 209 10.96 0.61 5.18
C ALA A 209 11.74 0.35 6.49
N ALA A 210 12.69 1.21 6.83
CA ALA A 210 13.41 1.16 8.09
C ALA A 210 12.47 1.41 9.29
N ALA A 211 11.55 2.37 9.19
CA ALA A 211 10.54 2.63 10.19
C ALA A 211 9.58 1.44 10.38
N CYS A 212 9.19 0.72 9.32
CA CYS A 212 8.39 -0.51 9.43
C CYS A 212 9.09 -1.54 10.32
N VAL A 213 10.40 -1.75 10.13
CA VAL A 213 11.19 -2.67 10.95
C VAL A 213 11.28 -2.19 12.41
N ALA A 214 11.54 -0.90 12.62
CA ALA A 214 11.64 -0.33 13.97
C ALA A 214 10.29 -0.40 14.72
N ALA A 215 9.19 0.01 14.08
CA ALA A 215 7.84 -0.07 14.63
C ALA A 215 7.47 -1.52 14.97
N SER A 216 7.83 -2.47 14.11
CA SER A 216 7.65 -3.91 14.38
C SER A 216 8.39 -4.37 15.63
N ARG A 217 9.66 -3.96 15.80
CA ARG A 217 10.43 -4.28 17.02
C ARG A 217 9.79 -3.69 18.27
N ILE A 218 9.25 -2.48 18.19
CA ILE A 218 8.54 -1.83 19.30
C ILE A 218 7.26 -2.60 19.67
N CYS A 219 6.41 -2.89 18.70
CA CYS A 219 5.16 -3.63 18.93
C CYS A 219 5.40 -5.05 19.47
N LEU A 220 6.48 -5.70 19.03
CA LEU A 220 6.90 -7.02 19.50
C LEU A 220 7.75 -6.98 20.77
N GLN A 221 7.96 -5.79 21.36
CA GLN A 221 8.74 -5.60 22.58
C GLN A 221 10.17 -6.15 22.50
N ILE A 222 10.77 -6.05 21.31
CA ILE A 222 12.15 -6.45 21.03
C ILE A 222 13.05 -5.24 21.27
N SER A 223 14.04 -5.43 22.14
CA SER A 223 15.04 -4.42 22.49
C SER A 223 16.46 -4.86 22.08
N PRO A 224 17.30 -3.92 21.61
CA PRO A 224 16.99 -2.50 21.38
C PRO A 224 16.05 -2.31 20.17
N SER A 225 15.22 -1.27 20.15
CA SER A 225 14.27 -1.05 19.03
C SER A 225 14.97 -0.68 17.72
N TRP A 226 16.21 -0.19 17.80
CA TRP A 226 17.08 0.07 16.65
C TRP A 226 18.51 -0.36 16.98
N THR A 227 19.03 -1.35 16.25
CA THR A 227 20.35 -1.94 16.52
C THR A 227 21.44 -1.22 15.75
N THR A 228 22.69 -1.34 16.22
CA THR A 228 23.87 -0.85 15.48
C THR A 228 23.95 -1.46 14.08
N THR A 229 23.57 -2.73 13.91
CA THR A 229 23.55 -3.37 12.59
C THR A 229 22.53 -2.75 11.65
N LEU A 230 21.32 -2.46 12.12
CA LEU A 230 20.32 -1.75 11.32
C LEU A 230 20.77 -0.32 10.99
N HIS A 231 21.42 0.36 11.94
CA HIS A 231 22.03 1.66 11.69
C HIS A 231 23.09 1.60 10.59
N LEU A 232 24.03 0.65 10.66
CA LEU A 232 25.11 0.50 9.68
C LEU A 232 24.58 0.04 8.31
N LEU A 233 23.59 -0.85 8.27
CA LEU A 233 22.99 -1.36 7.03
C LEU A 233 22.21 -0.27 6.28
N THR A 234 21.45 0.55 7.01
CA THR A 234 20.54 1.53 6.40
C THR A 234 21.11 2.93 6.32
N GLY A 235 22.08 3.27 7.17
CA GLY A 235 22.58 4.63 7.37
C GLY A 235 21.64 5.54 8.17
N TYR A 236 20.54 5.02 8.75
CA TYR A 236 19.60 5.82 9.54
C TYR A 236 19.88 5.70 11.05
N SER A 237 19.97 6.82 11.76
CA SER A 237 19.91 6.89 13.22
C SER A 237 18.46 6.86 13.68
N TRP A 238 18.25 6.70 14.99
CA TRP A 238 16.91 6.77 15.59
C TRP A 238 16.21 8.11 15.30
N ASP A 239 16.96 9.22 15.39
CA ASP A 239 16.42 10.56 15.15
C ASP A 239 15.90 10.73 13.71
N HIS A 240 16.56 10.11 12.73
CA HIS A 240 16.06 10.11 11.34
C HIS A 240 14.71 9.39 11.23
N LEU A 241 14.43 8.37 12.06
CA LEU A 241 13.25 7.52 11.90
C LEU A 241 12.08 7.93 12.79
N THR A 242 12.34 8.64 13.88
CA THR A 242 11.37 8.91 14.97
C THR A 242 10.02 9.38 14.46
N GLN A 243 9.99 10.40 13.60
CA GLN A 243 8.73 10.96 13.08
C GLN A 243 7.93 9.94 12.26
N CYS A 244 8.59 9.10 11.46
CA CYS A 244 7.93 8.10 10.64
C CYS A 244 7.41 6.93 11.49
N ILE A 245 8.20 6.52 12.51
CA ILE A 245 7.80 5.49 13.49
C ILE A 245 6.55 5.95 14.26
N GLU A 246 6.53 7.20 14.74
CA GLU A 246 5.39 7.74 15.49
C GLU A 246 4.10 7.71 14.67
N LEU A 247 4.17 8.06 13.37
CA LEU A 247 3.01 7.97 12.47
C LEU A 247 2.53 6.53 12.30
N MET A 248 3.44 5.57 12.14
CA MET A 248 3.09 4.15 12.04
C MET A 248 2.42 3.63 13.30
N LEU A 249 3.00 3.91 14.47
CA LEU A 249 2.47 3.46 15.75
C LEU A 249 1.11 4.11 16.05
N LEU A 250 0.92 5.38 15.69
CA LEU A 250 -0.37 6.06 15.81
C LEU A 250 -1.45 5.38 14.95
N ALA A 251 -1.12 5.03 13.71
CA ALA A 251 -2.04 4.31 12.83
C ALA A 251 -2.38 2.91 13.39
N HIS A 252 -1.38 2.18 13.88
CA HIS A 252 -1.59 0.89 14.54
C HIS A 252 -2.51 0.99 15.77
N ASP A 253 -2.28 1.96 16.66
CA ASP A 253 -3.11 2.16 17.85
C ASP A 253 -4.57 2.48 17.48
N ASN A 254 -4.79 3.20 16.38
CA ASN A 254 -6.13 3.46 15.86
C ASN A 254 -6.78 2.18 15.33
N ASP A 255 -6.06 1.37 14.55
CA ASP A 255 -6.57 0.08 14.05
C ASP A 255 -6.95 -0.87 15.21
N VAL A 256 -6.13 -0.94 16.26
CA VAL A 256 -6.40 -1.75 17.46
C VAL A 256 -7.66 -1.27 18.19
N LYS A 257 -7.84 0.05 18.33
CA LYS A 257 -9.05 0.63 18.95
C LYS A 257 -10.30 0.29 18.15
N GLU A 258 -10.25 0.41 16.83
CA GLU A 258 -11.38 0.06 15.96
C GLU A 258 -11.71 -1.44 16.00
N ALA A 259 -10.68 -2.30 16.01
CA ALA A 259 -10.87 -3.76 16.16
C ALA A 259 -11.50 -4.16 17.50
N ASN A 260 -11.25 -3.40 18.57
CA ASN A 260 -11.84 -3.67 19.88
C ASN A 260 -13.28 -3.17 20.00
N LYS A 261 -13.66 -2.09 19.29
CA LYS A 261 -15.05 -1.60 19.25
C LYS A 261 -15.99 -2.64 18.63
N THR A 262 -15.59 -3.28 17.54
CA THR A 262 -16.40 -4.30 16.85
C THR A 262 -16.59 -5.58 17.66
N LYS A 263 -15.61 -5.95 18.51
CA LYS A 263 -15.74 -7.06 19.47
C LYS A 263 -16.69 -6.76 20.64
N SER A 264 -16.95 -5.47 20.94
CA SER A 264 -17.70 -5.03 22.12
C SER A 264 -19.21 -4.83 21.88
N THR A 265 -19.67 -4.89 20.63
CA THR A 265 -21.10 -4.85 20.27
C THR A 265 -21.75 -6.24 20.37
N PRO A 266 -22.73 -6.49 21.27
CA PRO A 266 -23.42 -7.77 21.34
C PRO A 266 -24.29 -8.01 20.09
N PRO A 267 -24.51 -9.27 19.67
CA PRO A 267 -25.41 -9.56 18.56
C PRO A 267 -26.84 -9.22 18.96
N HIS A 268 -27.43 -8.20 18.32
CA HIS A 268 -28.87 -7.98 18.37
C HIS A 268 -29.56 -9.21 17.75
N ARG A 269 -30.18 -10.01 18.62
CA ARG A 269 -31.13 -11.07 18.28
C ARG A 269 -32.28 -10.46 17.47
N PRO A 270 -32.66 -10.99 16.29
CA PRO A 270 -33.92 -10.58 15.68
C PRO A 270 -35.07 -11.08 16.57
N SER A 271 -35.76 -10.15 17.22
CA SER A 271 -36.99 -10.40 17.95
C SER A 271 -38.11 -10.69 16.95
N SER A 272 -38.35 -11.96 16.69
CA SER A 272 -39.58 -12.45 16.08
C SER A 272 -40.71 -12.50 17.11
N LEU A 273 -41.91 -12.13 16.65
CA LEU A 273 -43.25 -12.41 17.20
C LEU A 273 -43.75 -11.47 18.31
N GLN A 274 -44.46 -10.42 17.88
CA GLN A 274 -45.53 -9.84 18.69
C GLN A 274 -46.87 -10.37 18.16
N SER A 275 -47.59 -11.02 19.06
CA SER A 275 -48.85 -11.73 18.93
C SER A 275 -50.04 -10.86 18.54
N GLN A 276 -50.83 -11.31 17.56
CA GLN A 276 -52.26 -11.01 17.46
C GLN A 276 -53.09 -12.26 17.83
N PRO A 277 -54.18 -12.12 18.61
CA PRO A 277 -55.01 -13.25 19.01
C PRO A 277 -55.98 -13.68 17.91
N GLN A 278 -56.19 -14.99 17.79
CA GLN A 278 -57.16 -15.62 16.91
C GLN A 278 -58.60 -15.47 17.44
N THR A 279 -59.54 -15.15 16.56
CA THR A 279 -60.92 -15.66 16.63
C THR A 279 -61.43 -16.03 15.23
N SER A 280 -61.59 -17.35 15.05
CA SER A 280 -62.51 -18.11 14.19
C SER A 280 -63.57 -17.38 13.34
N HIS A 281 -63.67 -17.69 12.04
CA HIS A 281 -64.71 -18.56 11.43
C HIS A 281 -64.74 -18.48 9.89
N LEU A 282 -64.77 -19.65 9.25
CA LEU A 282 -65.45 -20.07 8.01
C LEU A 282 -65.29 -19.28 6.67
N SER A 283 -64.96 -20.07 5.64
CA SER A 283 -64.98 -19.89 4.17
C SER A 283 -66.37 -19.54 3.59
N PRO A 284 -66.65 -19.54 2.25
CA PRO A 284 -65.79 -19.55 1.04
C PRO A 284 -66.33 -18.68 -0.16
N VAL A 285 -65.72 -18.83 -1.35
CA VAL A 285 -66.23 -18.54 -2.74
C VAL A 285 -66.35 -17.03 -3.09
N SER A 286 -66.17 -16.47 -4.30
CA SER A 286 -66.19 -16.87 -5.71
C SER A 286 -65.58 -15.71 -6.55
N VAL A 287 -64.80 -15.94 -7.63
CA VAL A 287 -65.23 -15.74 -9.06
C VAL A 287 -64.93 -14.36 -9.68
N ILE A 288 -64.08 -14.38 -10.74
CA ILE A 288 -64.11 -13.61 -12.03
C ILE A 288 -63.91 -12.07 -11.91
N GLN A 289 -63.08 -11.33 -12.68
CA GLN A 289 -62.91 -11.17 -14.13
C GLN A 289 -61.68 -10.24 -14.39
N ARG A 290 -60.95 -10.43 -15.51
CA ARG A 290 -60.17 -9.37 -16.22
C ARG A 290 -61.18 -8.42 -16.97
N PRO A 291 -60.86 -7.29 -17.67
CA PRO A 291 -59.58 -6.97 -18.35
C PRO A 291 -59.22 -5.46 -18.64
N VAL A 292 -58.10 -5.28 -19.38
CA VAL A 292 -57.66 -4.22 -20.34
C VAL A 292 -57.25 -2.78 -19.91
N SER A 293 -56.17 -2.31 -20.58
CA SER A 293 -55.80 -0.93 -21.01
C SER A 293 -55.42 0.08 -19.92
N SER A 294 -54.50 1.03 -20.07
CA SER A 294 -53.69 1.53 -21.19
C SER A 294 -52.62 2.49 -20.65
N SER A 295 -51.62 2.73 -21.49
CA SER A 295 -50.55 3.74 -21.50
C SER A 295 -50.70 5.10 -20.78
N THR A 296 -49.50 5.64 -20.51
CA THR A 296 -49.02 7.04 -20.55
C THR A 296 -49.03 7.93 -19.29
N SER A 297 -47.78 8.24 -18.90
CA SER A 297 -47.20 9.52 -18.50
C SER A 297 -47.68 10.24 -17.23
N SER A 298 -46.81 10.23 -16.23
CA SER A 298 -46.54 11.40 -15.39
C SER A 298 -45.13 11.30 -14.78
N THR A 299 -44.30 12.30 -15.05
CA THR A 299 -43.11 12.62 -14.25
C THR A 299 -43.55 13.14 -12.87
N PRO A 300 -42.72 12.93 -11.85
CA PRO A 300 -42.20 14.11 -11.16
C PRO A 300 -40.69 14.04 -10.95
N GLN A 301 -40.07 15.22 -11.05
CA GLN A 301 -38.68 15.45 -10.72
C GLN A 301 -38.43 15.11 -9.24
N LEU A 302 -37.38 14.32 -8.98
CA LEU A 302 -36.82 14.14 -7.65
C LEU A 302 -35.38 14.63 -7.66
N LEU A 303 -35.16 15.63 -6.82
CA LEU A 303 -33.91 16.23 -6.42
C LEU A 303 -32.95 15.11 -5.95
N PHE A 304 -31.97 14.75 -6.78
CA PHE A 304 -30.93 13.81 -6.39
C PHE A 304 -29.85 14.55 -5.59
N GLN A 305 -29.94 14.40 -4.27
CA GLN A 305 -28.83 14.59 -3.35
C GLN A 305 -27.90 13.37 -3.54
N PRO A 306 -26.58 13.52 -3.75
CA PRO A 306 -25.72 12.37 -4.00
C PRO A 306 -25.52 11.58 -2.70
N ASP A 307 -26.06 10.37 -2.68
CA ASP A 307 -25.86 9.38 -1.62
C ASP A 307 -24.38 9.06 -1.45
N GLY A 308 -23.96 8.98 -0.18
CA GLY A 308 -22.61 8.65 0.23
C GLY A 308 -22.16 7.28 -0.28
N PHE A 309 -20.84 7.16 -0.50
CA PHE A 309 -20.19 5.94 -0.97
C PHE A 309 -20.44 4.75 -0.03
N PRO A 310 -20.57 3.53 -0.57
CA PRO A 310 -20.60 2.33 0.26
C PRO A 310 -19.29 2.22 1.04
N GLN A 311 -19.36 2.30 2.37
CA GLN A 311 -18.25 1.97 3.25
C GLN A 311 -17.88 0.49 3.02
N LEU A 312 -16.83 0.24 2.25
CA LEU A 312 -16.06 -0.98 2.41
C LEU A 312 -15.54 -0.95 3.85
N SER A 313 -15.80 -2.02 4.60
CA SER A 313 -15.45 -2.12 6.02
C SER A 313 -14.02 -1.65 6.24
N GLN A 314 -13.83 -0.69 7.16
CA GLN A 314 -12.59 0.01 7.51
C GLN A 314 -11.48 -0.89 8.08
N HIS A 315 -11.57 -2.19 7.90
CA HIS A 315 -10.65 -3.16 8.44
C HIS A 315 -9.47 -3.34 7.49
N SER A 316 -8.27 -3.03 7.98
CA SER A 316 -7.07 -3.65 7.44
C SER A 316 -7.16 -5.15 7.75
N PRO A 317 -7.36 -6.04 6.75
CA PRO A 317 -7.50 -7.48 6.99
C PRO A 317 -6.25 -8.11 7.63
N SER A 318 -5.11 -7.41 7.56
CA SER A 318 -3.82 -7.84 8.10
C SER A 318 -3.74 -7.81 9.64
N LEU A 319 -4.38 -6.84 10.33
CA LEU A 319 -4.35 -6.79 11.80
C LEU A 319 -5.16 -7.93 12.42
N SER A 320 -6.33 -8.25 11.86
CA SER A 320 -7.17 -9.36 12.33
C SER A 320 -6.48 -10.72 12.21
N GLN A 321 -5.71 -10.92 11.12
CA GLN A 321 -4.89 -12.11 10.92
C GLN A 321 -3.71 -12.18 11.90
N LEU A 322 -3.11 -11.04 12.26
CA LEU A 322 -2.04 -10.93 13.25
C LEU A 322 -2.54 -11.24 14.67
N GLN A 323 -3.70 -10.69 15.07
CA GLN A 323 -4.28 -10.90 16.41
C GLN A 323 -4.70 -12.36 16.64
N ALA A 324 -5.27 -13.03 15.63
CA ALA A 324 -5.65 -14.44 15.76
C ALA A 324 -4.44 -15.36 16.04
N LEU A 325 -3.25 -14.95 15.59
CA LEU A 325 -2.01 -15.68 15.81
C LEU A 325 -1.34 -15.35 17.15
N SER A 326 -1.43 -14.11 17.65
CA SER A 326 -1.00 -13.76 19.00
C SER A 326 -1.83 -14.47 20.06
N ASP A 327 -3.13 -14.62 19.83
CA ASP A 327 -4.04 -15.28 20.79
C ASP A 327 -3.87 -16.81 20.80
N SER A 328 -3.32 -17.40 19.73
CA SER A 328 -3.14 -18.86 19.59
C SER A 328 -1.78 -19.38 20.07
N GLN A 329 -0.77 -18.52 20.26
CA GLN A 329 0.58 -18.94 20.64
C GLN A 329 1.20 -17.95 21.62
N ALA A 330 1.59 -18.44 22.81
CA ALA A 330 1.99 -17.72 24.03
C ALA A 330 3.06 -16.61 23.88
N LEU A 331 2.68 -15.50 23.26
CA LEU A 331 3.22 -14.16 23.49
C LEU A 331 2.07 -13.38 24.09
N GLY A 332 2.27 -12.81 25.28
CA GLY A 332 1.21 -12.13 26.03
C GLY A 332 0.54 -11.00 25.23
N PRO A 333 -0.63 -10.52 25.68
CA PRO A 333 -1.41 -9.53 24.95
C PRO A 333 -0.56 -8.28 24.67
N VAL A 334 -0.38 -7.98 23.38
CA VAL A 334 0.16 -6.70 22.88
C VAL A 334 -0.92 -5.64 23.08
N VAL A 335 -1.18 -5.24 24.32
CA VAL A 335 -2.19 -4.24 24.63
C VAL A 335 -1.61 -3.22 25.61
N ASN A 336 -1.56 -1.97 25.13
CA ASN A 336 -1.23 -0.71 25.82
C ASN A 336 0.21 -0.53 26.31
N MET A 337 1.15 -0.15 25.43
CA MET A 337 2.46 0.40 25.86
C MET A 337 3.09 1.43 24.87
N SER A 338 2.45 1.77 23.75
CA SER A 338 3.00 2.65 22.69
C SER A 338 3.39 4.05 23.20
N GLN A 339 2.76 4.54 24.28
CA GLN A 339 3.05 5.85 24.88
C GLN A 339 4.29 5.85 25.80
N ASP A 340 4.49 4.80 26.60
CA ASP A 340 5.58 4.76 27.60
C ASP A 340 6.96 4.58 26.94
N PHE A 341 7.00 3.89 25.78
CA PHE A 341 8.25 3.69 25.04
C PHE A 341 8.79 4.99 24.42
N LEU A 342 7.91 5.84 23.87
CA LEU A 342 8.29 7.14 23.32
C LEU A 342 8.79 8.12 24.41
N GLN A 343 8.22 8.04 25.62
CA GLN A 343 8.66 8.86 26.76
C GLN A 343 9.99 8.40 27.37
N SER A 344 10.21 7.08 27.51
CA SER A 344 11.45 6.53 28.07
C SER A 344 12.70 6.87 27.22
N HIS A 345 12.59 6.88 25.88
CA HIS A 345 13.69 7.33 25.02
C HIS A 345 13.87 8.86 25.02
N ARG A 346 12.80 9.66 25.13
CA ARG A 346 12.93 11.11 25.37
C ARG A 346 13.65 11.43 26.69
N MET A 347 13.42 10.63 27.73
CA MET A 347 14.05 10.81 29.05
C MET A 347 15.51 10.33 29.11
N SER A 348 15.88 9.29 28.35
CA SER A 348 17.26 8.79 28.29
C SER A 348 18.22 9.80 27.64
N LEU A 349 17.74 10.66 26.73
CA LEU A 349 18.52 11.74 26.14
C LEU A 349 18.70 12.97 27.05
N LEU A 350 17.90 13.09 28.12
CA LEU A 350 17.92 14.25 29.03
C LEU A 350 18.74 14.00 30.31
N THR A 351 19.22 12.78 30.56
CA THR A 351 19.91 12.41 31.82
C THR A 351 21.39 12.00 31.66
N GLY A 352 21.99 12.18 30.48
CA GLY A 352 23.38 11.80 30.21
C GLY A 352 24.28 12.95 29.77
N ALA A 353 24.51 13.95 30.62
CA ALA A 353 25.55 14.96 30.38
C ALA A 353 26.42 15.19 31.64
N PRO A 354 27.64 14.63 31.71
CA PRO A 354 28.68 15.20 32.52
C PRO A 354 29.46 16.22 31.67
N SER A 355 29.55 17.43 32.20
CA SER A 355 30.39 18.53 31.75
C SER A 355 31.84 18.12 31.51
N MET A 356 32.40 18.41 30.33
CA MET A 356 33.80 18.85 30.14
C MET A 356 33.98 19.36 28.70
N THR A 357 34.52 20.57 28.56
CA THR A 357 35.14 21.14 27.34
C THR A 357 36.66 21.33 27.65
N PRO A 358 37.57 21.68 26.70
CA PRO A 358 37.39 22.07 25.29
C PRO A 358 38.43 21.48 24.28
N ALA A 359 38.18 21.76 22.98
CA ALA A 359 39.13 22.36 21.99
C ALA A 359 39.29 21.64 20.62
N ALA A 360 39.15 22.46 19.55
CA ALA A 360 39.51 22.32 18.13
C ALA A 360 38.72 21.28 17.28
N GLY A 361 38.18 21.55 16.08
CA GLY A 361 38.13 22.73 15.21
C GLY A 361 37.72 22.32 13.77
N PHE A 362 36.71 23.01 13.22
CA PHE A 362 36.33 23.20 11.78
C PHE A 362 35.60 22.09 10.99
N PRO A 363 34.85 22.44 9.92
CA PRO A 363 33.82 23.49 9.82
C PRO A 363 32.49 22.96 9.23
N SER A 364 31.38 23.58 9.64
CA SER A 364 30.06 23.43 9.01
C SER A 364 29.80 24.57 8.02
N TYR A 365 29.10 24.28 6.92
CA TYR A 365 28.57 25.25 5.95
C TYR A 365 27.08 24.93 5.67
N PRO A 366 26.27 25.90 5.20
CA PRO A 366 25.11 26.34 5.95
C PRO A 366 23.77 26.01 5.26
N SER A 367 22.75 25.93 6.09
CA SER A 367 21.34 25.98 5.74
C SER A 367 20.94 27.40 5.32
N LEU A 368 20.29 27.53 4.17
CA LEU A 368 19.60 28.76 3.76
C LEU A 368 18.10 28.58 3.92
N THR A 369 17.57 29.28 4.92
CA THR A 369 16.18 29.71 4.99
C THR A 369 16.03 31.03 4.23
N SER A 370 15.06 31.13 3.34
CA SER A 370 14.43 32.41 3.02
C SER A 370 13.02 32.16 2.52
N GLY A 371 12.04 32.65 3.27
CA GLY A 371 10.68 32.82 2.77
C GLY A 371 10.62 33.94 1.73
N LEU A 372 9.53 33.94 0.97
CA LEU A 372 8.79 35.10 0.46
C LEU A 372 7.60 34.59 -0.39
N GLN A 373 6.39 34.84 0.11
CA GLN A 373 5.15 35.01 -0.66
C GLN A 373 4.71 36.48 -0.45
N PRO A 374 3.68 37.03 -1.15
CA PRO A 374 2.76 36.44 -2.13
C PRO A 374 2.55 37.27 -3.42
N GLY A 375 1.87 36.70 -4.42
CA GLY A 375 1.38 37.45 -5.60
C GLY A 375 0.39 36.63 -6.43
N ALA A 376 -0.90 36.92 -6.26
CA ALA A 376 -2.01 36.26 -6.92
C ALA A 376 -2.13 36.61 -8.42
N ARG A 377 -2.49 35.63 -9.25
CA ARG A 377 -3.44 35.82 -10.37
C ARG A 377 -3.91 34.48 -10.94
N ALA A 378 -5.18 34.16 -10.66
CA ALA A 378 -5.94 33.16 -11.38
C ALA A 378 -6.42 33.75 -12.72
N LEU A 379 -6.31 32.98 -13.79
CA LEU A 379 -7.04 33.21 -15.05
C LEU A 379 -7.74 31.90 -15.44
N PRO A 380 -9.04 31.94 -15.80
CA PRO A 380 -9.79 30.77 -16.23
C PRO A 380 -9.57 30.56 -17.73
N LEU A 381 -9.49 29.30 -18.17
CA LEU A 381 -9.61 28.96 -19.59
C LEU A 381 -10.65 27.86 -19.77
N GLN A 382 -11.80 28.28 -20.31
CA GLN A 382 -12.84 27.45 -20.90
C GLN A 382 -12.37 26.87 -22.24
N GLY A 383 -12.81 25.63 -22.54
CA GLY A 383 -13.08 25.18 -23.91
C GLY A 383 -12.20 24.02 -24.43
N PRO A 384 -12.76 23.09 -25.23
CA PRO A 384 -12.19 21.78 -25.48
C PRO A 384 -11.15 21.81 -26.61
N ILE A 385 -10.00 21.17 -26.42
CA ILE A 385 -9.02 20.97 -27.49
C ILE A 385 -9.02 19.49 -27.89
N SER A 386 -9.57 19.22 -29.07
CA SER A 386 -9.30 18.01 -29.84
C SER A 386 -7.85 18.02 -30.29
N VAL A 387 -7.05 17.06 -29.84
CA VAL A 387 -5.68 16.87 -30.35
C VAL A 387 -5.70 15.75 -31.39
N GLN A 388 -5.69 16.14 -32.67
CA GLN A 388 -5.20 15.30 -33.77
C GLN A 388 -3.69 15.45 -33.82
N MET A 389 -2.95 14.34 -33.69
CA MET A 389 -1.51 14.29 -33.90
C MET A 389 -1.22 13.57 -35.22
N ALA A 390 -0.60 14.30 -36.14
CA ALA A 390 -0.06 13.79 -37.39
C ALA A 390 1.27 13.06 -37.09
N LEU A 391 1.39 11.84 -37.61
CA LEU A 391 2.61 11.03 -37.56
C LEU A 391 3.62 11.58 -38.58
N ALA A 392 4.71 12.16 -38.09
CA ALA A 392 5.94 12.33 -38.86
C ALA A 392 7.01 11.47 -38.18
N GLY A 393 7.40 10.37 -38.83
CA GLY A 393 8.43 9.46 -38.37
C GLY A 393 9.81 9.92 -38.82
N GLU A 394 10.80 9.75 -37.95
CA GLU A 394 12.17 9.42 -38.34
C GLU A 394 12.80 8.52 -37.25
N PRO A 395 13.64 7.54 -37.65
CA PRO A 395 14.06 6.45 -36.78
C PRO A 395 15.30 6.84 -35.96
N ARG A 396 15.32 6.51 -34.66
CA ARG A 396 16.56 6.49 -33.87
C ARG A 396 16.81 5.09 -33.36
N HIS A 397 18.00 4.60 -33.71
CA HIS A 397 18.50 3.27 -33.42
C HIS A 397 18.56 2.99 -31.92
N CYS A 398 17.81 1.97 -31.46
CA CYS A 398 17.94 1.41 -30.12
C CYS A 398 18.92 0.24 -30.16
N LEU A 399 20.03 0.37 -29.43
CA LEU A 399 20.91 -0.74 -29.13
C LEU A 399 20.22 -1.64 -28.10
N SER A 400 19.87 -2.85 -28.53
CA SER A 400 19.33 -3.91 -27.68
C SER A 400 20.47 -4.49 -26.83
N MET A 401 20.47 -4.16 -25.53
CA MET A 401 21.23 -4.92 -24.53
C MET A 401 20.32 -5.99 -23.97
N ALA A 402 20.37 -7.17 -24.57
CA ALA A 402 19.76 -8.38 -24.03
C ALA A 402 20.51 -8.78 -22.75
N TYR A 403 19.84 -8.69 -21.60
CA TYR A 403 20.25 -9.41 -20.41
C TYR A 403 19.28 -10.56 -20.17
N SER A 404 19.78 -11.78 -20.40
CA SER A 404 19.13 -13.04 -20.06
C SER A 404 18.76 -13.06 -18.58
N GLY A 405 17.47 -13.13 -18.30
CA GLY A 405 16.92 -13.59 -17.03
C GLY A 405 16.68 -15.11 -17.07
N GLY A 406 17.35 -15.84 -16.19
CA GLY A 406 17.18 -17.25 -15.86
C GLY A 406 18.29 -17.60 -14.87
N TYR A 407 18.09 -18.26 -13.73
CA TYR A 407 17.24 -19.36 -13.29
C TYR A 407 17.11 -19.25 -11.74
N LEU A 408 16.17 -19.85 -10.98
CA LEU A 408 15.80 -21.27 -10.90
C LEU A 408 14.39 -21.46 -10.28
N GLY A 409 13.71 -22.51 -10.75
CA GLY A 409 12.49 -23.05 -10.16
C GLY A 409 11.96 -24.27 -10.94
N ALA A 410 12.69 -25.38 -10.84
CA ALA A 410 12.33 -26.80 -11.09
C ALA A 410 11.66 -27.24 -12.41
N HIS A 411 12.22 -28.32 -12.96
CA HIS A 411 11.88 -29.01 -14.19
C HIS A 411 10.48 -29.63 -14.21
N HIS A 412 9.74 -29.43 -15.31
CA HIS A 412 9.01 -30.49 -15.98
C HIS A 412 9.16 -30.33 -17.50
N THR A 413 9.70 -31.37 -18.12
CA THR A 413 9.87 -31.59 -19.55
C THR A 413 8.51 -31.69 -20.24
N PHE A 414 8.24 -30.94 -21.30
CA PHE A 414 7.70 -31.45 -22.57
C PHE A 414 7.78 -30.38 -23.68
N THR A 415 7.72 -30.91 -24.90
CA THR A 415 8.22 -30.43 -26.18
C THR A 415 7.53 -29.20 -26.78
N ALA A 416 8.34 -28.36 -27.43
CA ALA A 416 7.91 -27.32 -28.36
C ALA A 416 7.12 -27.91 -29.55
N GLY A 417 6.03 -27.25 -29.93
CA GLY A 417 5.23 -27.59 -31.11
C GLY A 417 4.25 -26.48 -31.48
N CYS A 418 4.62 -25.72 -32.51
CA CYS A 418 3.75 -25.09 -33.51
C CYS A 418 2.73 -24.01 -33.08
N PHE A 419 3.11 -22.74 -33.30
CA PHE A 419 2.18 -21.67 -33.66
C PHE A 419 1.97 -21.69 -35.19
N GLU A 420 0.79 -22.12 -35.63
CA GLU A 420 0.15 -21.61 -36.84
C GLU A 420 -1.35 -21.42 -36.55
N ARG A 421 -1.82 -20.20 -36.82
CA ARG A 421 -3.20 -19.66 -36.84
C ARG A 421 -3.77 -19.03 -35.57
#